data_AF-A0A0B7B226-F1
#
_entry.id   AF-A0A0B7B226-F1
#
_cell.length_a   1.000
_cell.length_b   1.000
_cell.length_c   1.000
_cell.angle_alpha   90.00
_cell.angle_beta   90.00
_cell.angle_gamma   90.00
#
_symmetry.space_group_name_H-M   'P 1'
#
loop_
_entity.id
_entity.type
_entity.pdbx_description
1 polymer ?
#
loop_
_entity_poly.entity_id
_entity_poly.type
_entity_poly.pdbx_seq_one_letter_code
_entity_poly.pdbx_strand_id
1 'polypeptide(L)'
;MSVDAYGPSSQTLTFLETEETDLLGADTQGSEYEFTDFTLPSQTQSQTQHSHHDLNSGRSQVNGLDHIVENGKIDIKVSTITQGVGELNFEEEPEENQFYMKDLPSHACSYCGIHDPACVVYCNGTKKWFCNGRGNTSGSHIINHLVRANAKEVTLHRDGPLGETVLECYTCGCRNVFILGFIPAKAESVVVLLCRHPCANLSSLKDMNWDPSQWQPLINDRSFLSWLVKVPSEQEQLRGRQITAQQINKLEELWKVRLQ
;
A
#
# COMPACT_ATOMS: atom_id res chain seq x y z
N MET A 1 -28.10 -28.65 52.22
CA MET A 1 -27.34 -29.56 53.10
C MET A 1 -26.71 -30.59 52.18
N SER A 2 -25.41 -30.78 52.01
CA SER A 2 -24.13 -30.32 52.57
C SER A 2 -23.10 -30.63 51.45
N VAL A 3 -22.15 -29.74 51.07
CA VAL A 3 -20.75 -29.62 51.58
C VAL A 3 -20.08 -31.00 51.78
N ASP A 4 -18.89 -31.38 51.30
CA ASP A 4 -17.60 -30.77 50.93
C ASP A 4 -16.91 -31.74 49.92
N ALA A 5 -15.68 -31.65 49.39
CA ALA A 5 -14.44 -31.04 49.86
C ALA A 5 -13.39 -30.98 48.74
N TYR A 6 -12.54 -29.97 48.81
CA TYR A 6 -11.25 -29.81 48.13
C TYR A 6 -10.24 -30.92 48.47
N GLY A 7 -9.29 -31.16 47.56
CA GLY A 7 -8.04 -31.92 47.78
C GLY A 7 -6.95 -31.49 46.78
N PRO A 8 -5.65 -31.66 47.09
CA PRO A 8 -4.72 -30.54 47.23
C PRO A 8 -3.73 -30.31 46.07
N SER A 9 -3.09 -29.14 46.18
CA SER A 9 -2.01 -28.53 45.42
C SER A 9 -0.68 -29.29 45.43
N SER A 10 0.10 -29.18 44.33
CA SER A 10 1.47 -28.62 44.26
C SER A 10 2.41 -29.37 43.29
N GLN A 11 3.35 -28.59 42.73
CA GLN A 11 4.63 -28.95 42.08
C GLN A 11 4.55 -29.22 40.57
N THR A 12 5.44 -28.74 39.67
CA THR A 12 6.54 -27.76 39.70
C THR A 12 6.86 -27.50 38.21
N LEU A 13 7.01 -26.24 37.80
CA LEU A 13 7.50 -25.88 36.46
C LEU A 13 9.00 -26.17 36.37
N THR A 14 9.40 -27.05 35.47
CA THR A 14 10.80 -27.32 35.16
C THR A 14 11.27 -26.30 34.13
N PHE A 15 12.03 -25.31 34.61
CA PHE A 15 12.91 -24.49 33.80
C PHE A 15 14.19 -25.30 33.52
N LEU A 16 14.59 -25.41 32.27
CA LEU A 16 15.92 -25.92 31.89
C LEU A 16 16.87 -24.72 31.85
N GLU A 17 17.55 -24.54 32.97
CA GLU A 17 18.74 -23.71 33.13
C GLU A 17 19.89 -24.40 32.37
N THR A 18 20.55 -23.69 31.45
CA THR A 18 21.77 -24.17 30.80
C THR A 18 22.93 -23.41 31.40
N GLU A 19 23.63 -24.06 32.31
CA GLU A 19 24.86 -23.60 32.95
C GLU A 19 26.03 -23.73 31.96
N GLU A 20 26.70 -22.60 31.73
CA GLU A 20 28.15 -22.38 31.51
C GLU A 20 29.09 -23.61 31.61
N THR A 21 30.09 -23.87 30.75
CA THR A 21 31.31 -23.05 30.48
C THR A 21 32.20 -23.85 29.51
N ASP A 22 32.74 -23.23 28.45
CA ASP A 22 34.19 -23.32 28.08
C ASP A 22 34.52 -22.69 26.71
N LEU A 23 35.21 -21.54 26.79
CA LEU A 23 36.45 -21.21 26.05
C LEU A 23 36.47 -21.15 24.50
N LEU A 24 36.46 -19.93 23.93
CA LEU A 24 37.64 -19.22 23.34
C LEU A 24 37.27 -18.08 22.37
N GLY A 25 37.58 -16.85 22.80
CA GLY A 25 38.19 -15.72 22.07
C GLY A 25 37.77 -15.35 20.64
N ALA A 26 37.22 -14.14 20.46
CA ALA A 26 37.83 -13.08 19.64
C ALA A 26 37.06 -11.76 19.80
N ASP A 27 37.76 -10.73 20.28
CA ASP A 27 37.35 -9.33 20.34
C ASP A 27 37.29 -8.68 18.94
N THR A 28 36.20 -7.96 18.63
CA THR A 28 36.23 -6.67 17.92
C THR A 28 34.97 -5.86 18.27
N GLN A 29 34.95 -5.18 19.42
CA GLN A 29 33.94 -4.17 19.71
C GLN A 29 34.27 -2.87 18.96
N GLY A 30 33.33 -2.41 18.12
CA GLY A 30 33.29 -1.03 17.62
C GLY A 30 32.32 -0.23 18.48
N SER A 31 32.82 0.83 19.11
CA SER A 31 32.09 1.68 20.05
C SER A 31 31.13 2.65 19.35
N GLU A 32 29.87 2.60 19.80
CA GLU A 32 29.03 3.72 20.24
C GLU A 32 29.26 5.09 19.57
N TYR A 33 28.38 5.44 18.63
CA TYR A 33 28.20 6.83 18.17
C TYR A 33 27.07 7.49 18.96
N GLU A 34 27.45 8.28 19.96
CA GLU A 34 26.62 9.31 20.58
C GLU A 34 27.40 10.63 20.55
N PHE A 35 26.93 11.60 19.76
CA PHE A 35 27.23 13.01 20.02
C PHE A 35 26.14 13.90 19.43
N THR A 36 25.21 14.29 20.30
CA THR A 36 24.40 15.48 20.19
C THR A 36 25.26 16.69 20.53
N ASP A 37 25.28 17.76 19.72
CA ASP A 37 25.00 19.08 20.30
C ASP A 37 24.67 20.17 19.26
N PHE A 38 23.71 20.99 19.66
CA PHE A 38 23.11 22.09 18.94
C PHE A 38 23.37 23.34 19.78
N THR A 39 24.19 24.30 19.35
CA THR A 39 24.11 25.66 19.91
C THR A 39 24.81 26.72 19.05
N LEU A 40 24.04 27.72 18.64
CA LEU A 40 24.48 29.04 18.20
C LEU A 40 24.90 29.89 19.41
N PRO A 41 25.83 30.84 19.25
CA PRO A 41 25.45 32.24 19.47
C PRO A 41 26.10 33.29 18.52
N SER A 42 25.49 34.47 18.53
CA SER A 42 25.67 35.70 17.73
C SER A 42 26.87 36.61 18.07
N GLN A 43 27.31 37.40 17.06
CA GLN A 43 27.89 38.79 17.08
C GLN A 43 29.23 39.02 17.83
N THR A 44 30.24 39.83 17.46
CA THR A 44 30.39 41.05 16.61
C THR A 44 31.92 41.39 16.45
N GLN A 45 32.32 42.05 15.34
CA GLN A 45 33.44 43.01 15.08
C GLN A 45 34.89 42.68 15.58
N SER A 46 36.01 42.91 14.87
CA SER A 46 36.46 44.09 14.10
C SER A 46 37.81 43.84 13.33
N GLN A 47 37.91 44.40 12.11
CA GLN A 47 39.06 45.11 11.46
C GLN A 47 40.46 44.43 11.35
N THR A 48 41.32 44.57 10.33
CA THR A 48 41.44 45.25 9.02
C THR A 48 42.85 44.92 8.49
N GLN A 49 43.03 44.57 7.20
CA GLN A 49 44.17 44.95 6.32
C GLN A 49 43.69 44.81 4.85
N HIS A 50 43.24 45.92 4.24
CA HIS A 50 43.92 46.72 3.20
C HIS A 50 44.21 45.97 1.86
N SER A 51 43.40 46.11 0.79
CA SER A 51 43.42 47.11 -0.33
C SER A 51 44.54 46.97 -1.37
N HIS A 52 44.46 47.29 -2.68
CA HIS A 52 43.54 47.99 -3.61
C HIS A 52 44.00 47.61 -5.06
N HIS A 53 43.11 47.43 -6.07
CA HIS A 53 42.83 48.32 -7.25
C HIS A 53 44.08 48.74 -8.09
N ASP A 54 44.11 48.89 -9.42
CA ASP A 54 43.07 49.14 -10.44
C ASP A 54 43.63 49.14 -11.90
N LEU A 55 42.74 48.85 -12.86
CA LEU A 55 42.49 49.47 -14.19
C LEU A 55 43.57 49.63 -15.33
N ASN A 56 43.28 48.90 -16.43
CA ASN A 56 42.84 49.38 -17.77
C ASN A 56 43.82 49.95 -18.83
N SER A 57 43.84 49.35 -20.04
CA SER A 57 43.98 50.03 -21.35
C SER A 57 43.86 49.06 -22.55
N GLY A 58 42.93 49.32 -23.49
CA GLY A 58 42.86 48.66 -24.80
C GLY A 58 41.52 48.79 -25.53
N ARG A 59 41.43 49.76 -26.45
CA ARG A 59 40.26 50.20 -27.24
C ARG A 59 40.02 49.32 -28.48
N SER A 60 38.79 48.85 -28.70
CA SER A 60 38.09 48.77 -30.01
C SER A 60 36.61 48.41 -29.83
N GLN A 61 35.74 49.32 -30.29
CA GLN A 61 34.33 49.22 -30.73
C GLN A 61 33.55 47.94 -30.34
N VAL A 62 32.40 47.95 -29.67
CA VAL A 62 31.36 48.96 -29.40
C VAL A 62 30.70 48.52 -28.08
N ASN A 63 31.02 49.16 -26.95
CA ASN A 63 30.54 48.79 -25.62
C ASN A 63 30.91 49.87 -24.60
N GLY A 64 30.01 50.16 -23.66
CA GLY A 64 30.29 50.91 -22.44
C GLY A 64 29.91 52.39 -22.49
N LEU A 65 28.84 52.73 -21.76
CA LEU A 65 28.69 54.05 -21.14
C LEU A 65 27.95 53.85 -19.81
N ASP A 66 28.73 53.67 -18.75
CA ASP A 66 28.26 53.82 -17.37
C ASP A 66 27.90 55.28 -17.13
N HIS A 67 26.74 55.51 -16.52
CA HIS A 67 26.57 56.68 -15.67
C HIS A 67 26.13 56.22 -14.28
N ILE A 68 26.96 56.64 -13.34
CA ILE A 68 26.96 56.39 -11.90
C ILE A 68 25.61 56.75 -11.29
N VAL A 69 25.09 55.82 -10.48
CA VAL A 69 24.07 56.11 -9.47
C VAL A 69 24.77 56.82 -8.32
N GLU A 70 24.57 58.13 -8.25
CA GLU A 70 24.84 58.93 -7.06
C GLU A 70 23.79 58.59 -5.99
N ASN A 71 24.24 58.53 -4.73
CA ASN A 71 23.43 58.25 -3.56
C ASN A 71 22.16 59.11 -3.52
N GLY A 72 21.03 58.50 -3.89
CA GLY A 72 19.71 59.04 -3.68
C GLY A 72 18.75 57.88 -3.45
N LYS A 73 18.09 57.90 -2.29
CA LYS A 73 16.99 57.01 -1.90
C LYS A 73 16.25 56.43 -3.11
N ILE A 74 16.28 55.11 -3.28
CA ILE A 74 15.27 54.43 -4.09
C ILE A 74 14.61 53.38 -3.19
N ASP A 75 13.46 53.77 -2.67
CA ASP A 75 12.43 52.86 -2.18
C ASP A 75 11.98 51.96 -3.34
N ILE A 76 12.77 50.95 -3.70
CA ILE A 76 12.32 49.90 -4.61
C ILE A 76 11.51 48.93 -3.77
N LYS A 77 10.19 49.01 -3.92
CA LYS A 77 9.19 48.08 -3.39
C LYS A 77 9.57 46.62 -3.69
N VAL A 78 10.32 46.01 -2.78
CA VAL A 78 10.46 44.53 -2.67
C VAL A 78 9.09 43.87 -2.47
N SER A 79 8.09 44.65 -2.03
CA SER A 79 6.70 44.22 -1.92
C SER A 79 6.02 43.91 -3.27
N THR A 80 6.59 44.30 -4.41
CA THR A 80 6.00 44.02 -5.72
C THR A 80 6.41 42.65 -6.28
N ILE A 81 7.55 42.08 -5.86
CA ILE A 81 7.99 40.75 -6.32
C ILE A 81 7.29 39.64 -5.51
N THR A 82 7.03 39.85 -4.22
CA THR A 82 6.27 38.89 -3.39
C THR A 82 4.78 38.86 -3.69
N GLN A 83 4.22 39.91 -4.32
CA GLN A 83 2.82 39.93 -4.76
C GLN A 83 2.55 39.10 -6.02
N GLY A 84 3.57 38.71 -6.78
CA GLY A 84 3.40 37.89 -7.99
C GLY A 84 3.41 36.37 -7.74
N VAL A 85 3.82 35.92 -6.55
CA VAL A 85 3.91 34.48 -6.21
C VAL A 85 2.71 33.99 -5.39
N GLY A 86 1.96 34.91 -4.80
CA GLY A 86 0.76 34.61 -3.99
C GLY A 86 -0.52 34.36 -4.79
N GLU A 87 -0.46 34.46 -6.12
CA GLU A 87 -1.63 34.39 -6.99
C GLU A 87 -1.42 33.41 -8.16
N LEU A 88 -0.65 32.35 -7.92
CA LEU A 88 -0.86 31.10 -8.66
C LEU A 88 -2.03 30.37 -8.00
N ASN A 89 -3.24 30.89 -8.20
CA ASN A 89 -4.45 30.14 -7.94
C ASN A 89 -4.55 29.10 -9.07
N PHE A 90 -4.01 27.89 -8.83
CA PHE A 90 -4.30 26.75 -9.68
C PHE A 90 -5.79 26.48 -9.54
N GLU A 91 -6.60 27.07 -10.43
CA GLU A 91 -7.90 26.53 -10.75
C GLU A 91 -7.61 25.13 -11.31
N GLU A 92 -7.74 24.12 -10.46
CA GLU A 92 -7.76 22.72 -10.87
C GLU A 92 -8.96 22.58 -11.79
N GLU A 93 -8.75 22.82 -13.10
CA GLU A 93 -9.80 22.72 -14.09
C GLU A 93 -10.44 21.33 -13.95
N PRO A 94 -11.72 21.23 -13.55
CA PRO A 94 -12.38 19.93 -13.38
C PRO A 94 -12.52 19.18 -14.71
N GLU A 95 -12.15 19.82 -15.82
CA GLU A 95 -12.19 19.29 -17.18
C GLU A 95 -11.01 18.34 -17.47
N GLU A 96 -9.80 18.62 -16.98
CA GLU A 96 -8.69 17.70 -17.17
C GLU A 96 -8.97 16.37 -16.45
N ASN A 97 -9.44 16.42 -15.19
CA ASN A 97 -9.81 15.25 -14.39
C ASN A 97 -10.92 14.37 -15.01
N GLN A 98 -11.72 14.92 -15.93
CA GLN A 98 -12.75 14.19 -16.66
C GLN A 98 -12.25 13.61 -17.99
N PHE A 99 -11.18 14.16 -18.58
CA PHE A 99 -10.69 13.73 -19.89
C PHE A 99 -10.04 12.35 -19.84
N TYR A 100 -9.35 11.99 -18.75
CA TYR A 100 -8.72 10.67 -18.60
C TYR A 100 -9.69 9.55 -18.20
N MET A 101 -10.95 9.85 -17.91
CA MET A 101 -11.97 8.87 -17.52
C MET A 101 -12.71 8.25 -18.71
N LYS A 102 -12.57 8.80 -19.93
CA LYS A 102 -13.39 8.35 -21.07
C LYS A 102 -12.95 7.03 -21.70
N ASP A 103 -11.71 6.58 -21.49
CA ASP A 103 -11.14 5.42 -22.19
C ASP A 103 -10.53 4.34 -21.27
N LEU A 104 -11.04 4.15 -20.04
CA LEU A 104 -10.63 2.99 -19.26
C LEU A 104 -11.30 1.70 -19.77
N PRO A 105 -10.58 0.57 -19.82
CA PRO A 105 -11.18 -0.72 -20.14
C PRO A 105 -12.34 -1.07 -19.20
N SER A 106 -13.30 -1.87 -19.68
CA SER A 106 -14.48 -2.27 -18.91
C SER A 106 -14.14 -3.05 -17.63
N HIS A 107 -12.96 -3.65 -17.55
CA HIS A 107 -12.47 -4.41 -16.40
C HIS A 107 -11.63 -3.58 -15.41
N ALA A 108 -11.56 -2.26 -15.59
CA ALA A 108 -10.86 -1.39 -14.67
C ALA A 108 -11.49 -1.41 -13.26
N CYS A 109 -10.63 -1.36 -12.24
CA CYS A 109 -11.06 -1.31 -10.85
C CYS A 109 -11.95 -0.08 -10.62
N SER A 110 -13.16 -0.31 -10.12
CA SER A 110 -14.17 0.74 -9.90
C SER A 110 -13.80 1.73 -8.78
N TYR A 111 -12.73 1.48 -8.03
CA TYR A 111 -12.20 2.38 -7.01
C TYR A 111 -11.02 3.23 -7.52
N CYS A 112 -9.98 2.59 -8.08
CA CYS A 112 -8.73 3.25 -8.42
C CYS A 112 -8.37 3.26 -9.92
N GLY A 113 -9.08 2.54 -10.78
CA GLY A 113 -8.83 2.50 -12.22
C GLY A 113 -7.73 1.52 -12.69
N ILE A 114 -7.09 0.77 -11.79
CA ILE A 114 -6.14 -0.29 -12.18
C ILE A 114 -6.85 -1.34 -13.03
N HIS A 115 -6.26 -1.70 -14.16
CA HIS A 115 -6.89 -2.52 -15.20
C HIS A 115 -5.95 -3.59 -15.78
N ASP A 116 -4.90 -4.00 -15.06
CA ASP A 116 -4.16 -5.23 -15.41
C ASP A 116 -5.10 -6.44 -15.22
N PRO A 117 -5.38 -7.23 -16.28
CA PRO A 117 -6.15 -8.47 -16.21
C PRO A 117 -5.77 -9.40 -15.07
N ALA A 118 -4.48 -9.54 -14.76
CA ALA A 118 -4.03 -10.47 -13.73
C ALA A 118 -4.28 -9.94 -12.30
N CYS A 119 -4.59 -8.66 -12.17
CA CYS A 119 -4.76 -7.98 -10.89
C CYS A 119 -6.21 -7.67 -10.52
N VAL A 120 -7.16 -7.89 -11.45
CA VAL A 120 -8.57 -7.54 -11.26
C VAL A 120 -9.48 -8.75 -11.11
N VAL A 121 -10.55 -8.57 -10.33
CA VAL A 121 -11.55 -9.59 -10.01
C VAL A 121 -12.93 -8.99 -10.22
N TYR A 122 -13.80 -9.77 -10.85
CA TYR A 122 -15.18 -9.41 -11.08
C TYR A 122 -16.06 -9.83 -9.91
N CYS A 123 -16.82 -8.90 -9.34
CA CYS A 123 -17.83 -9.20 -8.34
C CYS A 123 -19.14 -9.61 -9.02
N ASN A 124 -19.58 -10.85 -8.81
CA ASN A 124 -20.78 -11.38 -9.46
C ASN A 124 -22.07 -10.72 -8.94
N GLY A 125 -22.07 -10.23 -7.70
CA GLY A 125 -23.22 -9.58 -7.08
C GLY A 125 -23.46 -8.17 -7.60
N THR A 126 -22.41 -7.35 -7.66
CA THR A 126 -22.51 -5.92 -8.05
C THR A 126 -22.19 -5.66 -9.52
N LYS A 127 -21.71 -6.69 -10.23
CA LYS A 127 -21.35 -6.65 -11.65
C LYS A 127 -20.25 -5.61 -11.97
N LYS A 128 -19.31 -5.44 -11.04
CA LYS A 128 -18.20 -4.48 -11.10
C LYS A 128 -16.85 -5.16 -10.89
N TRP A 129 -15.79 -4.55 -11.42
CA TRP A 129 -14.41 -5.03 -11.29
C TRP A 129 -13.66 -4.28 -10.17
N PHE A 130 -12.80 -5.01 -9.44
CA PHE A 130 -11.96 -4.46 -8.39
C PHE A 130 -10.58 -5.12 -8.41
N CYS A 131 -9.52 -4.37 -8.10
CA CYS A 131 -8.18 -4.93 -8.06
C CYS A 131 -7.84 -5.58 -6.71
N ASN A 132 -6.79 -6.39 -6.69
CA ASN A 132 -6.23 -6.99 -5.48
C ASN A 132 -5.19 -6.09 -4.77
N GLY A 133 -5.06 -4.82 -5.19
CA GLY A 133 -4.19 -3.82 -4.55
C GLY A 133 -4.86 -3.15 -3.35
N ARG A 134 -4.06 -2.67 -2.39
CA ARG A 134 -4.53 -2.00 -1.16
C ARG A 134 -4.66 -0.49 -1.30
N GLY A 135 -3.84 0.14 -2.14
CA GLY A 135 -3.76 1.59 -2.25
C GLY A 135 -3.61 2.24 -0.86
N ASN A 136 -4.46 3.23 -0.57
CA ASN A 136 -4.48 3.95 0.71
C ASN A 136 -5.45 3.33 1.75
N THR A 137 -5.72 2.03 1.67
CA THR A 137 -6.66 1.33 2.54
C THR A 137 -6.02 0.14 3.24
N SER A 138 -6.65 -0.37 4.29
CA SER A 138 -6.10 -1.46 5.12
C SER A 138 -6.24 -2.87 4.51
N GLY A 139 -6.89 -3.00 3.35
CA GLY A 139 -7.13 -4.27 2.68
C GLY A 139 -7.29 -4.06 1.18
N SER A 140 -7.28 -5.13 0.40
CA SER A 140 -7.42 -4.98 -1.05
C SER A 140 -8.77 -4.38 -1.44
N HIS A 141 -8.83 -3.69 -2.58
CA HIS A 141 -10.06 -3.08 -3.10
C HIS A 141 -11.20 -4.10 -3.25
N ILE A 142 -10.91 -5.29 -3.80
CA ILE A 142 -11.91 -6.34 -3.92
C ILE A 142 -12.43 -6.82 -2.55
N ILE A 143 -11.58 -7.07 -1.56
CA ILE A 143 -12.03 -7.54 -0.24
C ILE A 143 -12.83 -6.45 0.49
N ASN A 144 -12.38 -5.20 0.42
CA ASN A 144 -13.14 -4.07 0.95
C ASN A 144 -14.53 -3.95 0.31
N HIS A 145 -14.62 -4.13 -1.02
CA HIS A 145 -15.90 -4.15 -1.73
C HIS A 145 -16.81 -5.29 -1.27
N LEU A 146 -16.31 -6.53 -1.27
CA LEU A 146 -17.12 -7.71 -0.92
C LEU A 146 -17.75 -7.60 0.46
N VAL A 147 -17.00 -7.11 1.45
CA VAL A 147 -17.52 -6.89 2.82
C VAL A 147 -18.60 -5.81 2.85
N ARG A 148 -18.40 -4.68 2.17
CA ARG A 148 -19.33 -3.54 2.19
C ARG A 148 -20.62 -3.78 1.41
N ALA A 149 -20.50 -4.47 0.28
CA ALA A 149 -21.61 -4.85 -0.58
C ALA A 149 -22.29 -6.15 -0.13
N ASN A 150 -21.80 -6.81 0.92
CA ASN A 150 -22.25 -8.13 1.36
C ASN A 150 -22.25 -9.18 0.22
N ALA A 151 -21.28 -9.06 -0.69
CA ALA A 151 -21.09 -9.96 -1.82
C ALA A 151 -20.08 -11.05 -1.47
N LYS A 152 -20.25 -12.24 -2.04
CA LYS A 152 -19.48 -13.43 -1.67
C LYS A 152 -18.90 -14.17 -2.87
N GLU A 153 -19.37 -13.87 -4.07
CA GLU A 153 -19.06 -14.62 -5.29
C GLU A 153 -18.27 -13.75 -6.27
N VAL A 154 -17.23 -14.33 -6.85
CA VAL A 154 -16.35 -13.62 -7.78
C VAL A 154 -15.96 -14.48 -8.98
N THR A 155 -15.55 -13.82 -10.05
CA THR A 155 -15.01 -14.44 -11.26
C THR A 155 -13.68 -13.79 -11.61
N LEU A 156 -12.70 -14.61 -12.01
CA LEU A 156 -11.39 -14.15 -12.47
C LEU A 156 -11.45 -13.62 -13.91
N HIS A 157 -10.48 -12.80 -14.29
CA HIS A 157 -10.40 -12.27 -15.65
C HIS A 157 -9.95 -13.34 -16.66
N ARG A 158 -10.48 -13.28 -17.89
CA ARG A 158 -10.16 -14.22 -18.99
C ARG A 158 -8.67 -14.31 -19.33
N ASP A 159 -7.97 -13.18 -19.27
CA ASP A 159 -6.53 -13.09 -19.53
C ASP A 159 -5.68 -13.18 -18.24
N GLY A 160 -6.29 -13.57 -17.12
CA GLY A 160 -5.60 -13.82 -15.85
C GLY A 160 -4.90 -15.18 -15.82
N PRO A 161 -4.12 -15.49 -14.75
CA PRO A 161 -3.33 -16.70 -14.65
C PRO A 161 -4.12 -18.02 -14.75
N LEU A 162 -5.41 -17.98 -14.40
CA LEU A 162 -6.32 -19.13 -14.36
C LEU A 162 -7.50 -18.97 -15.31
N GLY A 163 -7.45 -18.01 -16.23
CA GLY A 163 -8.53 -17.69 -17.15
C GLY A 163 -9.83 -17.24 -16.47
N GLU A 164 -10.91 -17.24 -17.25
CA GLU A 164 -12.25 -16.85 -16.78
C GLU A 164 -12.85 -17.98 -15.93
N THR A 165 -12.55 -17.94 -14.63
CA THR A 165 -12.94 -18.98 -13.67
C THR A 165 -13.77 -18.38 -12.54
N VAL A 166 -14.92 -18.99 -12.26
CA VAL A 166 -15.73 -18.70 -11.07
C VAL A 166 -15.13 -19.47 -9.89
N LEU A 167 -14.86 -18.77 -8.78
CA LEU A 167 -14.29 -19.42 -7.60
C LEU A 167 -15.38 -20.17 -6.83
N GLU A 168 -15.31 -21.50 -6.88
CA GLU A 168 -16.28 -22.37 -6.21
C GLU A 168 -15.64 -23.63 -5.62
N CYS A 169 -16.29 -24.18 -4.59
CA CYS A 169 -15.86 -25.42 -3.95
C CYS A 169 -16.07 -26.59 -4.90
N TYR A 170 -15.02 -27.38 -5.13
CA TYR A 170 -15.06 -28.57 -5.97
C TYR A 170 -16.12 -29.60 -5.51
N THR A 171 -16.35 -29.73 -4.20
CA THR A 171 -17.26 -30.75 -3.65
C THR A 171 -18.73 -30.34 -3.65
N CYS A 172 -19.04 -29.10 -3.29
CA CYS A 172 -20.43 -28.66 -3.07
C CYS A 172 -20.88 -27.48 -3.96
N GLY A 173 -19.99 -26.95 -4.80
CA GLY A 173 -20.27 -25.79 -5.65
C GLY A 173 -20.47 -24.47 -4.90
N CYS A 174 -20.19 -24.41 -3.60
CA CYS A 174 -20.34 -23.17 -2.83
C CYS A 174 -19.37 -22.10 -3.34
N ARG A 175 -19.86 -20.88 -3.57
CA ARG A 175 -19.12 -19.77 -4.18
C ARG A 175 -18.68 -18.70 -3.21
N ASN A 176 -18.84 -18.93 -1.91
CA ASN A 176 -18.50 -17.94 -0.90
C ASN A 176 -16.98 -17.91 -0.64
N VAL A 177 -16.29 -16.94 -1.25
CA VAL A 177 -14.83 -16.82 -1.18
C VAL A 177 -14.27 -16.72 0.23
N PHE A 178 -15.05 -16.26 1.22
CA PHE A 178 -14.62 -16.15 2.61
C PHE A 178 -14.49 -17.49 3.34
N ILE A 179 -15.13 -18.55 2.82
CA ILE A 179 -15.03 -19.91 3.40
C ILE A 179 -14.23 -20.85 2.51
N LEU A 180 -13.90 -20.42 1.29
CA LEU A 180 -13.08 -21.18 0.37
C LEU A 180 -11.61 -21.08 0.78
N GLY A 181 -10.93 -22.19 0.57
CA GLY A 181 -9.48 -22.31 0.64
C GLY A 181 -8.99 -23.30 -0.39
N PHE A 182 -7.70 -23.54 -0.38
CA PHE A 182 -7.07 -24.52 -1.24
C PHE A 182 -6.30 -25.56 -0.43
N ILE A 183 -6.14 -26.74 -1.01
CA ILE A 183 -5.19 -27.76 -0.56
C ILE A 183 -4.24 -28.03 -1.73
N PRO A 184 -2.91 -27.93 -1.54
CA PRO A 184 -1.95 -28.26 -2.59
C PRO A 184 -1.90 -29.78 -2.83
N ALA A 185 -1.78 -30.20 -4.09
CA ALA A 185 -1.52 -31.59 -4.42
C ALA A 185 -0.07 -31.97 -4.17
N LYS A 186 0.16 -33.25 -3.84
CA LYS A 186 1.52 -33.84 -3.72
C LYS A 186 2.30 -33.80 -5.05
N ALA A 187 1.60 -33.72 -6.18
CA ALA A 187 2.20 -33.43 -7.48
C ALA A 187 2.22 -31.91 -7.69
N GLU A 188 3.42 -31.34 -7.76
CA GLU A 188 3.66 -29.90 -7.83
C GLU A 188 3.02 -29.29 -9.09
N SER A 189 1.84 -28.68 -8.93
CA SER A 189 1.22 -27.68 -9.83
C SER A 189 -0.32 -27.66 -9.72
N VAL A 190 -0.94 -28.66 -9.08
CA VAL A 190 -2.41 -28.74 -8.97
C VAL A 190 -2.87 -28.31 -7.58
N VAL A 191 -3.85 -27.40 -7.54
CA VAL A 191 -4.54 -26.97 -6.32
C VAL A 191 -6.03 -27.27 -6.44
N VAL A 192 -6.66 -27.69 -5.34
CA VAL A 192 -8.12 -27.91 -5.30
C VAL A 192 -8.78 -26.90 -4.37
N LEU A 193 -9.90 -26.31 -4.81
CA LEU A 193 -10.67 -25.37 -4.01
C LEU A 193 -11.74 -26.09 -3.17
N LEU A 194 -11.73 -25.89 -1.86
CA LEU A 194 -12.65 -26.53 -0.93
C LEU A 194 -13.12 -25.56 0.17
N CYS A 195 -14.36 -25.72 0.62
CA CYS A 195 -14.83 -25.09 1.85
C CYS A 195 -14.04 -25.63 3.05
N ARG A 196 -13.72 -24.77 4.02
CA ARG A 196 -13.09 -25.18 5.30
C ARG A 196 -13.89 -26.27 6.01
N HIS A 197 -15.20 -26.06 6.12
CA HIS A 197 -16.14 -27.04 6.66
C HIS A 197 -17.42 -27.06 5.79
N PRO A 198 -18.06 -28.22 5.61
CA PRO A 198 -17.60 -29.57 5.99
C PRO A 198 -16.61 -30.19 4.98
N CYS A 199 -16.41 -29.57 3.82
CA CYS A 199 -15.78 -30.21 2.66
C CYS A 199 -14.34 -30.67 2.89
N ALA A 200 -13.44 -29.80 3.39
CA ALA A 200 -12.05 -30.18 3.63
C ALA A 200 -11.89 -31.30 4.68
N ASN A 201 -12.87 -31.46 5.59
CA ASN A 201 -12.83 -32.46 6.66
C ASN A 201 -13.61 -33.74 6.35
N LEU A 202 -14.24 -33.83 5.18
CA LEU A 202 -15.12 -34.95 4.88
C LEU A 202 -14.31 -36.23 4.65
N SER A 203 -14.58 -37.26 5.44
CA SER A 203 -13.82 -38.52 5.41
C SER A 203 -13.94 -39.31 4.10
N SER A 204 -14.92 -39.00 3.25
CA SER A 204 -15.05 -39.59 1.91
C SER A 204 -14.03 -39.06 0.90
N LEU A 205 -13.25 -38.02 1.24
CA LEU A 205 -12.12 -37.56 0.43
C LEU A 205 -10.87 -38.44 0.58
N LYS A 206 -10.90 -39.48 1.42
CA LYS A 206 -9.77 -40.42 1.60
C LYS A 206 -9.33 -41.07 0.29
N ASP A 207 -10.24 -41.24 -0.67
CA ASP A 207 -9.93 -41.80 -2.00
C ASP A 207 -9.11 -40.84 -2.88
N MET A 208 -9.09 -39.54 -2.55
CA MET A 208 -8.37 -38.51 -3.29
C MET A 208 -7.05 -38.07 -2.61
N ASN A 209 -6.71 -38.65 -1.45
CA ASN A 209 -5.44 -38.42 -0.73
C ASN A 209 -5.11 -36.95 -0.40
N TRP A 210 -6.15 -36.11 -0.21
CA TRP A 210 -5.99 -34.72 0.26
C TRP A 210 -5.76 -34.69 1.77
N ASP A 211 -4.79 -33.89 2.23
CA ASP A 211 -4.54 -33.69 3.66
C ASP A 211 -5.29 -32.45 4.17
N PRO A 212 -6.33 -32.59 5.01
CA PRO A 212 -7.10 -31.46 5.54
C PRO A 212 -6.24 -30.46 6.32
N SER A 213 -5.11 -30.89 6.89
CA SER A 213 -4.21 -30.02 7.65
C SER A 213 -3.49 -28.98 6.78
N GLN A 214 -3.40 -29.24 5.47
CA GLN A 214 -2.78 -28.34 4.49
C GLN A 214 -3.76 -27.31 3.93
N TRP A 215 -5.00 -27.27 4.40
CA TRP A 215 -5.98 -26.29 3.96
C TRP A 215 -5.53 -24.88 4.34
N GLN A 216 -5.54 -23.98 3.35
CA GLN A 216 -5.24 -22.55 3.53
C GLN A 216 -6.32 -21.68 2.89
N PRO A 217 -6.72 -20.55 3.51
CA PRO A 217 -7.77 -19.70 2.97
C PRO A 217 -7.32 -19.02 1.67
N LEU A 218 -8.27 -18.76 0.75
CA LEU A 218 -7.98 -17.99 -0.48
C LEU A 218 -7.72 -16.51 -0.18
N ILE A 219 -8.18 -16.03 0.97
CA ILE A 219 -8.01 -14.67 1.43
C ILE A 219 -7.05 -14.70 2.62
N ASN A 220 -5.91 -14.04 2.47
CA ASN A 220 -4.94 -13.84 3.53
C ASN A 220 -4.58 -12.36 3.62
N ASP A 221 -4.45 -11.86 4.85
CA ASP A 221 -4.18 -10.45 5.14
C ASP A 221 -5.08 -9.48 4.34
N ARG A 222 -6.40 -9.75 4.33
CA ARG A 222 -7.43 -8.93 3.65
C ARG A 222 -7.19 -8.76 2.13
N SER A 223 -6.52 -9.72 1.50
CA SER A 223 -6.27 -9.79 0.05
C SER A 223 -6.37 -11.21 -0.46
N PHE A 224 -6.63 -11.40 -1.76
CA PHE A 224 -6.48 -12.71 -2.37
C PHE A 224 -5.01 -13.10 -2.47
N LEU A 225 -4.73 -14.40 -2.45
CA LEU A 225 -3.39 -14.93 -2.67
C LEU A 225 -2.84 -14.49 -4.04
N SER A 226 -1.55 -14.15 -4.10
CA SER A 226 -0.91 -13.55 -5.28
C SER A 226 -0.87 -14.47 -6.51
N TRP A 227 -0.84 -15.78 -6.30
CA TRP A 227 -0.92 -16.77 -7.38
C TRP A 227 -2.32 -16.87 -7.99
N LEU A 228 -3.36 -16.53 -7.21
CA LEU A 228 -4.75 -16.53 -7.64
C LEU A 228 -5.09 -15.22 -8.35
N VAL A 229 -4.70 -14.10 -7.75
CA VAL A 229 -4.85 -12.75 -8.30
C VAL A 229 -3.59 -11.95 -7.96
N LYS A 230 -2.85 -11.51 -8.98
CA LYS A 230 -1.63 -10.73 -8.76
C LYS A 230 -1.95 -9.45 -7.99
N VAL A 231 -0.99 -9.03 -7.17
CA VAL A 231 -1.05 -7.73 -6.53
C VAL A 231 -0.43 -6.71 -7.50
N PRO A 232 -1.12 -5.61 -7.83
CA PRO A 232 -0.54 -4.55 -8.67
C PRO A 232 0.77 -4.03 -8.07
N SER A 233 1.71 -3.68 -8.93
CA SER A 233 2.99 -3.10 -8.50
C SER A 233 2.78 -1.76 -7.78
N GLU A 234 3.75 -1.35 -6.97
CA GLU A 234 3.69 -0.07 -6.25
C GLU A 234 3.54 1.12 -7.21
N GLN A 235 4.24 1.10 -8.35
CA GLN A 235 4.13 2.14 -9.38
C GLN A 235 2.72 2.23 -9.97
N GLU A 236 2.06 1.09 -10.23
CA GLU A 236 0.67 1.07 -10.71
C GLU A 236 -0.30 1.57 -9.64
N GLN A 237 -0.06 1.24 -8.37
CA GLN A 237 -0.88 1.73 -7.26
C GLN A 237 -0.75 3.25 -7.07
N LEU A 238 0.45 3.83 -7.27
CA LEU A 238 0.67 5.27 -7.23
C LEU A 238 0.04 6.02 -8.42
N ARG A 239 0.00 5.39 -9.61
CA ARG A 239 -0.65 5.96 -10.81
C ARG A 239 -2.18 5.88 -10.77
N GLY A 240 -2.73 4.90 -10.05
CA GLY A 240 -4.18 4.79 -9.85
C GLY A 240 -4.74 5.96 -9.03
N ARG A 241 -6.07 6.13 -9.07
CA ARG A 241 -6.74 7.12 -8.21
C ARG A 241 -6.49 6.80 -6.74
N GLN A 242 -5.99 7.80 -6.01
CA GLN A 242 -5.64 7.74 -4.60
C GLN A 242 -6.88 7.84 -3.69
N ILE A 243 -7.78 6.85 -3.79
CA ILE A 243 -9.03 6.83 -3.06
C ILE A 243 -8.83 6.43 -1.59
N THR A 244 -9.44 7.18 -0.67
CA THR A 244 -9.37 6.92 0.77
C THR A 244 -10.47 5.97 1.23
N ALA A 245 -10.28 5.36 2.41
CA ALA A 245 -11.31 4.49 3.00
C ALA A 245 -12.66 5.21 3.19
N GLN A 246 -12.65 6.49 3.57
CA GLN A 246 -13.89 7.28 3.74
C GLN A 246 -14.60 7.52 2.40
N GLN A 247 -13.84 7.79 1.34
CA GLN A 247 -14.39 7.94 -0.01
C GLN A 247 -15.01 6.63 -0.52
N ILE A 248 -14.37 5.49 -0.26
CA ILE A 248 -14.93 4.17 -0.56
C ILE A 248 -16.27 3.96 0.17
N ASN A 249 -16.36 4.30 1.46
CA ASN A 249 -17.61 4.15 2.22
C ASN A 249 -18.76 4.90 1.55
N LYS A 250 -18.52 6.18 1.24
CA LYS A 250 -19.52 7.04 0.60
C LYS A 250 -19.89 6.55 -0.79
N LEU A 251 -18.91 6.07 -1.56
CA LEU A 251 -19.14 5.53 -2.90
C LEU A 251 -20.01 4.25 -2.87
N GLU A 252 -19.74 3.34 -1.94
CA GLU A 252 -20.54 2.13 -1.74
C GLU A 252 -21.98 2.44 -1.29
N GLU A 253 -22.16 3.42 -0.40
CA GLU A 253 -23.48 3.89 0.00
C GLU A 253 -24.27 4.45 -1.19
N LEU A 254 -23.64 5.26 -2.03
CA LEU A 254 -24.26 5.78 -3.25
C LEU A 254 -24.66 4.67 -4.23
N TRP A 255 -23.85 3.62 -4.35
CA TRP A 255 -24.18 2.48 -5.21
C TRP A 255 -25.35 1.65 -4.69
N LYS A 256 -25.50 1.51 -3.37
CA LYS A 256 -26.66 0.82 -2.77
C LYS A 256 -27.97 1.52 -3.11
N VAL A 257 -28.01 2.85 -3.04
CA VAL A 257 -29.22 3.64 -3.31
C VAL A 257 -29.66 3.52 -4.79
N ARG A 258 -28.73 3.35 -5.72
CA ARG A 258 -29.04 3.24 -7.16
C ARG A 258 -29.47 1.83 -7.60
N LEU A 259 -29.31 0.82 -6.72
CA LEU A 259 -29.66 -0.58 -7.00
C LEU A 259 -31.02 -0.99 -6.38
N GLN A 260 -31.71 -0.06 -5.72
CA GLN A 260 -33.10 -0.19 -5.27
C GLN A 260 -34.02 0.60 -6.21
#